data_AF-A0A8H8A1E7-F1
#
_entry.id   AF-A0A8H8A1E7-F1
#
_cell.length_a   1.000
_cell.length_b   1.000
_cell.length_c   1.000
_cell.angle_alpha   90.00
_cell.angle_beta   90.00
_cell.angle_gamma   90.00
#
_symmetry.space_group_name_H-M   'P 1'
#
loop_
_entity.id
_entity.type
_entity.pdbx_description
1 polymer ?
#
loop_
_entity_poly.entity_id
_entity_poly.type
_entity_poly.pdbx_seq_one_letter_code
_entity_poly.pdbx_strand_id
1 'polypeptide(L)'
;MPDDNSCLFASVAYTVARNTVPLPNLRELAVSIIRNDPDTYSEVVLGCPVATYCEKLLRPSSWGGAIELKAFSDYFQTEICSVDVQTTRVDRFGMMRKNCRRHRWASAS
;
A
#
# COMPACT_ATOMS: atom_id res chain seq x y z
N MET A 1 16.64 -7.05 -4.05
CA MET A 1 16.42 -5.93 -3.11
C MET A 1 17.18 -6.22 -1.83
N PRO A 2 17.75 -5.22 -1.14
CA PRO A 2 18.24 -5.40 0.22
C PRO A 2 17.11 -5.92 1.13
N ASP A 3 17.47 -6.73 2.13
CA ASP A 3 16.54 -7.42 3.06
C ASP A 3 15.92 -6.50 4.11
N ASP A 4 15.90 -5.18 3.88
CA ASP A 4 15.58 -4.16 4.89
C ASP A 4 14.06 -4.00 5.14
N ASN A 5 13.26 -5.07 4.98
CA ASN A 5 11.78 -5.11 5.15
C ASN A 5 11.01 -3.97 4.46
N SER A 6 11.65 -3.35 3.46
CA SER A 6 11.17 -2.14 2.79
C SER A 6 10.66 -2.45 1.38
N CYS A 7 10.56 -3.74 1.02
CA CYS A 7 10.14 -4.20 -0.30
C CYS A 7 8.74 -3.70 -0.70
N LEU A 8 7.81 -3.60 0.26
CA LEU A 8 6.48 -3.05 0.01
C LEU A 8 6.55 -1.58 -0.39
N PHE A 9 7.20 -0.76 0.44
CA PHE A 9 7.35 0.68 0.19
C PHE A 9 8.14 0.94 -1.09
N ALA A 10 9.15 0.12 -1.38
CA ALA A 10 9.88 0.17 -2.64
C ALA A 10 9.03 -0.17 -3.86
N SER A 11 8.20 -1.20 -3.77
CA SER A 11 7.28 -1.56 -4.85
C SER A 11 6.27 -0.44 -5.08
N VAL A 12 5.68 0.12 -4.02
CA VAL A 12 4.74 1.24 -4.12
C VAL A 12 5.41 2.50 -4.68
N ALA A 13 6.63 2.83 -4.25
CA ALA A 13 7.40 3.96 -4.78
C ALA A 13 7.61 3.83 -6.30
N TYR A 14 7.92 2.62 -6.76
CA TYR A 14 8.13 2.35 -8.17
C TYR A 14 6.83 2.46 -8.96
N THR A 15 5.75 1.82 -8.49
CA THR A 15 4.49 1.74 -9.22
C THR A 15 3.71 3.05 -9.23
N VAL A 16 3.67 3.76 -8.10
CA VAL A 16 2.77 4.91 -7.90
C VAL A 16 3.52 6.23 -8.05
N ALA A 17 4.69 6.35 -7.44
CA ALA A 17 5.45 7.60 -7.49
C ALA A 17 6.32 7.72 -8.75
N ARG A 18 6.42 6.69 -9.61
CA ARG A 18 7.38 6.64 -10.75
C ARG A 18 8.79 7.09 -10.35
N ASN A 19 9.22 6.76 -9.12
CA ASN A 19 10.49 7.19 -8.55
C ASN A 19 10.64 8.71 -8.30
N THR A 20 9.54 9.47 -8.19
CA THR A 20 9.57 10.92 -7.85
C THR A 20 9.55 11.19 -6.35
N VAL A 21 9.16 10.20 -5.53
CA VAL A 21 9.11 10.31 -4.06
C VAL A 21 10.17 9.38 -3.45
N PRO A 22 11.13 9.91 -2.66
CA PRO A 22 12.12 9.12 -1.94
C PRO A 22 11.48 8.12 -0.95
N LEU A 23 12.08 6.94 -0.77
CA LEU A 23 11.55 5.88 0.11
C LEU A 23 11.36 6.27 1.59
N PRO A 24 12.28 7.00 2.26
CA PRO A 24 12.05 7.47 3.63
C PRO A 24 10.75 8.28 3.76
N ASN A 25 10.39 9.00 2.70
CA ASN A 25 9.23 9.87 2.67
C ASN A 25 7.91 9.09 2.56
N LEU A 26 7.92 7.81 2.13
CA LEU A 26 6.70 7.01 2.03
C LEU A 26 6.22 6.49 3.38
N ARG A 27 7.13 6.16 4.30
CA ARG A 27 6.76 5.78 5.67
C ARG A 27 6.16 6.97 6.40
N GLU A 28 6.79 8.14 6.26
CA GLU A 28 6.27 9.40 6.79
C GLU A 28 4.92 9.77 6.18
N LEU A 29 4.75 9.56 4.87
CA LEU A 29 3.47 9.75 4.20
C LEU A 29 2.39 8.79 4.72
N ALA A 30 2.70 7.51 4.91
CA ALA A 30 1.73 6.57 5.48
C ALA A 30 1.31 6.98 6.89
N VAL A 31 2.27 7.40 7.73
CA VAL A 31 1.99 7.93 9.07
C VAL A 31 1.11 9.17 9.01
N SER A 32 1.37 10.09 8.08
CA SER A 32 0.57 11.32 7.96
C SER A 32 -0.85 11.02 7.49
N ILE A 33 -1.05 10.08 6.55
CA ILE A 33 -2.38 9.64 6.11
C ILE A 33 -3.15 9.03 7.29
N ILE A 34 -2.54 8.10 8.02
CA ILE A 34 -3.18 7.40 9.14
C ILE A 34 -3.57 8.37 10.26
N ARG A 35 -2.69 9.32 10.60
CA ARG A 35 -2.95 10.30 11.67
C ARG A 35 -4.06 11.28 11.32
N ASN A 36 -4.24 11.60 10.04
CA ASN A 36 -5.23 12.56 9.59
C ASN A 36 -6.65 11.96 9.43
N ASP A 37 -6.79 10.64 9.51
CA ASP A 37 -8.07 9.94 9.41
C ASP A 37 -8.23 8.85 10.51
N PRO A 38 -8.32 9.26 11.79
CA PRO A 38 -8.44 8.33 12.91
C PRO A 38 -9.78 7.57 12.93
N ASP A 39 -10.80 8.07 12.22
CA ASP A 39 -12.10 7.38 12.09
C ASP A 39 -11.95 6.12 11.24
N THR A 40 -11.29 6.23 10.08
CA THR A 40 -10.97 5.07 9.22
C THR A 40 -9.90 4.18 9.86
N TYR A 41 -8.84 4.78 10.42
CA TYR A 41 -7.71 4.07 11.03
C TYR A 41 -7.82 4.04 12.56
N SER A 42 -8.98 3.59 13.06
CA SER A 42 -9.22 3.46 14.49
C SER A 42 -8.36 2.37 15.14
N GLU A 43 -8.24 2.37 16.47
CA GLU A 43 -7.46 1.36 17.20
C GLU A 43 -7.94 -0.07 16.95
N VAL A 44 -9.23 -0.24 16.64
CA VAL A 44 -9.81 -1.54 16.28
C VAL A 44 -9.28 -2.03 14.93
N VAL A 45 -9.12 -1.12 13.97
CA VAL A 45 -8.57 -1.44 12.63
C VAL A 45 -7.07 -1.68 12.71
N LEU A 46 -6.35 -0.86 13.49
CA LEU A 46 -4.90 -0.95 13.64
C LEU A 46 -4.44 -2.04 14.62
N GLY A 47 -5.36 -2.57 15.44
CA GLY A 47 -5.08 -3.52 16.52
C GLY A 47 -4.25 -2.95 17.68
N CYS A 48 -3.98 -1.64 17.67
CA CYS A 48 -3.26 -0.93 18.72
C CYS A 48 -3.51 0.59 18.60
N PRO A 49 -3.12 1.39 19.61
CA PRO A 49 -3.27 2.84 19.55
C PRO A 49 -2.57 3.45 18.34
N VAL A 50 -3.20 4.45 17.71
CA VAL A 50 -2.71 5.10 16.48
C VAL A 50 -1.27 5.59 16.64
N ALA A 51 -0.95 6.21 17.78
CA ALA A 51 0.40 6.69 18.08
C ALA A 51 1.44 5.55 18.04
N THR A 52 1.13 4.45 18.73
CA THR A 52 1.96 3.23 18.77
C THR A 52 2.13 2.62 17.38
N TYR A 53 1.05 2.58 16.58
CA TYR A 53 1.11 2.09 15.20
C TYR A 53 2.06 2.95 14.34
N CYS A 54 1.91 4.27 14.42
CA CYS A 54 2.74 5.22 13.67
C CYS A 54 4.23 5.10 14.03
N GLU A 55 4.55 4.98 15.32
CA GLU A 55 5.93 4.78 15.77
C GLU A 55 6.55 3.48 15.25
N LYS A 56 5.77 2.40 15.22
CA LYS A 56 6.22 1.14 14.61
C LYS A 56 6.46 1.32 13.12
N LEU A 57 5.57 1.99 12.40
CA LEU A 57 5.64 2.14 10.95
C LEU A 57 6.90 2.90 10.48
N LEU A 58 7.37 3.86 11.29
CA LEU A 58 8.60 4.62 11.03
C LEU A 58 9.88 3.78 11.16
N ARG A 59 9.85 2.63 11.86
CA ARG A 59 11.04 1.79 12.01
C ARG A 59 11.38 1.13 10.66
N PRO A 60 12.65 1.14 10.23
CA PRO A 60 13.05 0.54 8.95
C PRO A 60 12.81 -0.97 8.93
N SER A 61 12.88 -1.64 10.09
CA SER A 61 12.62 -3.07 10.24
C SER A 61 11.14 -3.45 10.20
N SER A 62 10.22 -2.48 10.19
CA SER A 62 8.78 -2.77 10.15
C SER A 62 8.31 -3.03 8.73
N TRP A 63 7.58 -4.13 8.59
CA TRP A 63 6.86 -4.49 7.38
C TRP A 63 5.60 -3.65 7.27
N GLY A 64 5.32 -3.11 6.09
CA GLY A 64 3.97 -2.65 5.77
C GLY A 64 3.10 -3.83 5.32
N GLY A 65 1.81 -3.60 5.13
CA GLY A 65 0.85 -4.58 4.65
C GLY A 65 -0.38 -3.96 4.00
N ALA A 66 -1.52 -4.63 4.16
CA ALA A 66 -2.78 -4.25 3.53
C ALA A 66 -3.28 -2.86 3.94
N ILE A 67 -2.99 -2.43 5.18
CA ILE A 67 -3.39 -1.11 5.69
C ILE A 67 -2.67 -0.01 4.92
N GLU A 68 -1.36 -0.11 4.77
CA GLU A 68 -0.57 0.87 4.01
C GLU A 68 -0.98 0.88 2.52
N LEU A 69 -1.24 -0.29 1.94
CA LEU A 69 -1.72 -0.39 0.55
C LEU A 69 -3.07 0.31 0.36
N LYS A 70 -4.00 0.17 1.31
CA LYS A 70 -5.28 0.91 1.29
C LYS A 70 -5.05 2.41 1.42
N ALA A 71 -4.25 2.83 2.39
CA ALA A 71 -3.93 4.24 2.64
C ALA A 71 -3.32 4.90 1.39
N PHE A 72 -2.35 4.26 0.75
CA PHE A 72 -1.75 4.76 -0.48
C PHE A 72 -2.73 4.75 -1.64
N SER A 73 -3.52 3.70 -1.78
CA SER A 73 -4.52 3.61 -2.85
C SER A 73 -5.52 4.76 -2.80
N ASP A 74 -6.00 5.10 -1.59
CA ASP A 74 -6.88 6.23 -1.38
C ASP A 74 -6.15 7.56 -1.59
N TYR A 75 -4.95 7.73 -1.04
CA TYR A 75 -4.21 8.98 -1.17
C TYR A 75 -3.86 9.31 -2.63
N PHE A 76 -3.40 8.31 -3.40
CA PHE A 76 -3.04 8.48 -4.81
C PHE A 76 -4.23 8.27 -5.76
N GLN A 77 -5.43 8.01 -5.24
CA GLN A 77 -6.64 7.75 -6.03
C GLN A 77 -6.41 6.70 -7.13
N THR A 78 -5.66 5.65 -6.81
CA THR A 78 -5.17 4.64 -7.76
C THR A 78 -5.43 3.24 -7.22
N GLU A 79 -5.97 2.33 -8.04
CA GLU A 79 -6.14 0.92 -7.65
C GLU A 79 -4.77 0.26 -7.49
N ILE A 80 -4.52 -0.36 -6.32
CA ILE A 80 -3.32 -1.14 -6.05
C ILE A 80 -3.73 -2.61 -5.92
N CYS A 81 -3.13 -3.48 -6.74
CA CYS A 81 -3.37 -4.92 -6.70
C CYS A 81 -2.17 -5.63 -6.09
N SER A 82 -2.35 -6.24 -4.92
CA SER A 82 -1.37 -7.17 -4.33
C SER A 82 -1.65 -8.58 -4.84
N VAL A 83 -0.63 -9.27 -5.35
CA VAL A 83 -0.75 -10.65 -5.82
C VAL A 83 0.00 -11.55 -4.86
N ASP A 84 -0.74 -12.44 -4.20
CA ASP A 84 -0.15 -13.49 -3.40
C ASP A 84 0.35 -14.61 -4.32
N VAL A 85 1.67 -14.80 -4.36
CA VAL A 85 2.32 -15.79 -5.22
C VAL A 85 2.08 -17.24 -4.77
N GLN A 86 1.76 -17.47 -3.50
CA GLN A 86 1.51 -18.82 -2.98
C GLN A 86 0.10 -19.30 -3.34
N THR A 87 -0.88 -18.41 -3.23
CA THR A 87 -2.29 -18.74 -3.43
C THR A 87 -2.84 -18.29 -4.78
N THR A 88 -2.06 -17.53 -5.56
CA THR A 88 -2.48 -16.85 -6.80
C THR A 88 -3.67 -15.90 -6.63
N ARG A 89 -3.98 -15.53 -5.39
CA ARG A 89 -5.06 -14.59 -5.07
C ARG A 89 -4.61 -13.17 -5.40
N VAL A 90 -5.56 -12.38 -5.90
CA VAL A 90 -5.37 -10.95 -6.17
C VAL A 90 -6.22 -10.13 -5.20
N ASP A 91 -5.55 -9.38 -4.34
CA ASP A 91 -6.15 -8.43 -3.41
C ASP A 91 -6.14 -7.02 -4.01
N ARG A 92 -7.32 -6.43 -4.18
CA ARG A 92 -7.50 -5.13 -4.81
C ARG A 92 -7.84 -4.08 -3.76
N PHE A 93 -7.02 -3.04 -3.69
CA PHE A 93 -7.19 -1.90 -2.80
C PHE A 93 -7.53 -0.67 -3.65
N GLY A 94 -8.55 0.10 -3.25
CA GLY A 94 -8.96 1.33 -3.93
C GLY A 94 -10.31 1.31 -4.62
N MET A 95 -10.73 2.47 -5.11
CA MET A 95 -12.07 2.65 -5.67
C MET A 95 -12.22 1.94 -7.02
N MET A 96 -13.13 0.97 -7.07
CA MET A 96 -13.58 0.36 -8.32
C MET A 96 -14.26 1.39 -9.23
N ARG A 97 -13.52 1.93 -10.20
CA ARG A 97 -14.11 2.28 -11.48
C ARG A 97 -14.24 0.97 -12.27
N LYS A 98 -15.46 0.42 -12.33
CA LYS A 98 -15.83 -0.61 -13.30
C LYS A 98 -15.60 -0.05 -14.71
N ASN A 99 -14.39 -0.23 -15.23
CA ASN A 99 -14.05 -0.18 -16.64
C ASN A 99 -12.69 -0.87 -16.83
N CYS A 100 -12.56 -2.10 -16.33
CA CYS A 100 -11.64 -3.02 -16.96
C CYS A 100 -12.22 -3.31 -18.35
N ARG A 101 -11.78 -2.57 -19.37
CA ARG A 101 -11.79 -3.15 -20.71
C ARG A 101 -10.96 -4.41 -20.59
N ARG A 102 -11.63 -5.57 -20.63
CA ARG A 102 -10.99 -6.86 -20.82
C ARG A 102 -10.03 -6.70 -22.00
N HIS A 103 -8.74 -6.51 -21.74
CA HIS A 103 -7.73 -6.82 -22.72
C HIS A 103 -7.76 -8.33 -22.83
N ARG A 104 -8.60 -8.77 -23.77
CA ARG A 104 -8.61 -10.09 -24.34
C ARG A 104 -7.16 -10.35 -24.74
N TRP A 105 -6.45 -11.16 -23.96
CA TRP A 105 -5.31 -11.90 -24.46
C TRP A 105 -5.89 -12.86 -25.50
N ALA A 106 -6.09 -12.35 -26.71
CA ALA A 106 -6.36 -13.18 -27.86
C ALA A 106 -5.05 -13.92 -28.12
N SER A 107 -5.06 -15.22 -27.84
CA SER A 107 -4.10 -16.16 -28.39
C SER A 107 -3.97 -15.87 -29.88
N ALA A 108 -2.80 -15.39 -30.30
CA ALA A 108 -2.41 -15.44 -31.68
C ALA A 108 -2.02 -16.89 -31.97
N SER A 109 -2.84 -17.56 -32.77
CA SER A 109 -2.55 -18.84 -33.42
C SER A 109 -1.40 -18.71 -34.40
#